data_AF-A0A3D3NY45-F1
#
_entry.id   AF-A0A3D3NY45-F1
#
_cell.length_a   1.000
_cell.length_b   1.000
_cell.length_c   1.000
_cell.angle_alpha   90.00
_cell.angle_beta   90.00
_cell.angle_gamma   90.00
#
_symmetry.space_group_name_H-M   'P 1'
#
loop_
_entity.id
_entity.type
_entity.pdbx_description
1 polymer ?
#
loop_
_entity_poly.entity_id
_entity_poly.type
_entity_poly.pdbx_seq_one_letter_code
_entity_poly.pdbx_strand_id
1 'polypeptide(L)'
;MINPFPFSERLFTVVRAEDGHVPQGISAACVYEVALTLGARLADMMELAAELPDFLILHNAGAGASLPHHLHYQALPRWRRVYPLEFAARHDAGYFNVPSAYPVAFFVFRAMTPDSILAALREHWLDLLDVPGHAHAAASIIASGANLYVVPRDTRVHASFPVACLEALGEWVFHDETSAREACHQRLWEWLASAQDQALRDLVQ
;
A
#
# COMPACT_ATOMS: atom_id res chain seq x y z
N MET A 1 -11.16 -12.88 -9.68
CA MET A 1 -10.72 -13.49 -10.96
C MET A 1 -9.24 -13.82 -10.91
N ILE A 2 -8.74 -14.79 -11.68
CA ILE A 2 -7.30 -15.02 -11.82
C ILE A 2 -6.68 -13.83 -12.57
N ASN A 3 -5.53 -13.32 -12.13
CA ASN A 3 -4.84 -12.26 -12.85
C ASN A 3 -4.44 -12.77 -14.24
N PRO A 4 -4.77 -12.06 -15.34
CA PRO A 4 -4.49 -12.52 -16.71
C PRO A 4 -2.99 -12.62 -17.03
N PHE A 5 -2.14 -11.92 -16.28
CA PHE A 5 -0.68 -11.93 -16.43
C PHE A 5 -0.01 -12.15 -15.07
N PRO A 6 -0.19 -13.33 -14.46
CA PRO A 6 0.27 -13.56 -13.11
C PRO A 6 1.77 -13.87 -13.10
N PHE A 7 2.51 -13.21 -12.20
CA PHE A 7 3.89 -13.59 -11.88
C PHE A 7 3.98 -14.67 -10.80
N SER A 8 2.82 -15.14 -10.29
CA SER A 8 2.68 -16.21 -9.30
C SER A 8 1.48 -17.08 -9.67
N GLU A 9 1.58 -18.41 -9.54
CA GLU A 9 0.53 -19.35 -9.96
C GLU A 9 -0.85 -19.09 -9.33
N ARG A 10 -0.91 -18.38 -8.20
CA ARG A 10 -2.16 -18.09 -7.47
C ARG A 10 -2.35 -16.59 -7.19
N LEU A 11 -2.00 -15.72 -8.14
CA LEU A 11 -2.31 -14.30 -8.05
C LEU A 11 -3.75 -14.03 -8.53
N PHE A 12 -4.60 -13.55 -7.62
CA PHE A 12 -5.98 -13.18 -7.94
C PHE A 12 -6.15 -11.67 -7.98
N THR A 13 -6.93 -11.20 -8.94
CA THR A 13 -7.49 -9.84 -8.95
C THR A 13 -8.90 -9.91 -8.37
N VAL A 14 -9.11 -9.24 -7.25
CA VAL A 14 -10.42 -9.09 -6.61
C VAL A 14 -11.02 -7.78 -7.09
N VAL A 15 -12.18 -7.86 -7.74
CA VAL A 15 -12.94 -6.70 -8.23
C VAL A 15 -14.27 -6.65 -7.49
N ARG A 16 -14.79 -5.46 -7.21
CA ARG A 16 -16.19 -5.36 -6.76
C ARG A 16 -17.11 -5.77 -7.92
N ALA A 17 -18.22 -6.39 -7.57
CA ALA A 17 -19.23 -6.84 -8.54
C ALA A 17 -20.09 -5.70 -9.11
N GLU A 18 -19.93 -4.47 -8.62
CA GLU A 18 -20.75 -3.32 -9.02
C GLU A 18 -20.34 -2.74 -10.38
N ASP A 19 -21.35 -2.39 -11.19
CA ASP A 19 -21.21 -1.68 -12.45
C ASP A 19 -20.90 -0.20 -12.18
N GLY A 20 -19.61 0.15 -12.08
CA GLY A 20 -19.18 1.54 -11.91
C GLY A 20 -17.67 1.73 -11.96
N HIS A 21 -17.22 2.85 -12.55
CA HIS A 21 -15.81 3.25 -12.56
C HIS A 21 -15.44 3.89 -11.22
N VAL A 22 -15.08 3.07 -10.23
CA VAL A 22 -14.53 3.55 -8.96
C VAL A 22 -13.00 3.70 -9.10
N PRO A 23 -12.42 4.90 -8.91
CA PRO A 23 -10.98 5.08 -9.00
C PRO A 23 -10.20 4.36 -7.88
N GLN A 24 -9.00 3.87 -8.21
CA GLN A 24 -8.05 3.29 -7.25
C GLN A 24 -7.54 4.33 -6.22
N GLY A 25 -7.42 5.59 -6.61
CA GLY A 25 -6.84 6.64 -5.77
C GLY A 25 -7.67 7.02 -4.54
N ILE A 26 -7.03 7.69 -3.58
CA ILE A 26 -7.67 8.26 -2.40
C ILE A 26 -7.97 9.73 -2.70
N SER A 27 -9.23 10.03 -3.01
CA SER A 27 -9.74 11.40 -3.23
C SER A 27 -10.49 11.93 -2.02
N ALA A 28 -10.81 13.22 -1.99
CA ALA A 28 -11.71 13.78 -0.98
C ALA A 28 -13.07 13.04 -0.95
N ALA A 29 -13.64 12.71 -2.11
CA ALA A 29 -14.86 11.90 -2.18
C ALA A 29 -14.68 10.52 -1.52
N CYS A 30 -13.53 9.87 -1.70
CA CYS A 30 -13.19 8.63 -1.01
C CYS A 30 -13.09 8.81 0.52
N VAL A 31 -12.74 9.98 1.03
CA VAL A 31 -12.66 10.21 2.48
C VAL A 31 -14.03 10.54 3.10
N TYR A 32 -14.90 11.21 2.34
CA TYR A 32 -16.12 11.84 2.88
C TYR A 32 -17.45 11.21 2.42
N GLU A 33 -17.50 10.43 1.33
CA GLU A 33 -18.74 9.85 0.79
C GLU A 33 -18.98 8.40 1.25
N VAL A 34 -20.07 8.17 1.99
CA VAL A 34 -20.40 6.92 2.74
C VAL A 34 -20.28 5.63 1.92
N ALA A 35 -20.76 5.59 0.67
CA ALA A 35 -20.83 4.36 -0.13
C ALA A 35 -19.49 3.91 -0.73
N LEU A 36 -18.49 4.80 -0.81
CA LEU A 36 -17.18 4.53 -1.41
C LEU A 36 -16.04 5.00 -0.50
N THR A 37 -16.29 5.03 0.81
CA THR A 37 -15.31 5.54 1.78
C THR A 37 -14.04 4.70 1.78
N LEU A 38 -12.92 5.35 2.08
CA LEU A 38 -11.67 4.68 2.42
C LEU A 38 -11.90 3.70 3.57
N GLY A 39 -12.71 4.04 4.56
CA GLY A 39 -13.10 3.13 5.65
C GLY A 39 -13.71 1.83 5.14
N ALA A 40 -14.66 1.89 4.21
CA ALA A 40 -15.25 0.70 3.58
C ALA A 40 -14.22 -0.13 2.81
N ARG A 41 -13.32 0.52 2.05
CA ARG A 41 -12.24 -0.18 1.34
C ARG A 41 -11.29 -0.91 2.30
N LEU A 42 -10.92 -0.25 3.40
CA LEU A 42 -10.08 -0.85 4.44
C LEU A 42 -10.79 -2.03 5.11
N ALA A 43 -12.10 -1.91 5.38
CA ALA A 43 -12.91 -2.99 5.91
C ALA A 43 -12.91 -4.22 4.98
N ASP A 44 -13.20 -4.02 3.69
CA ASP A 44 -13.17 -5.10 2.68
C ASP A 44 -11.82 -5.80 2.66
N MET A 45 -10.72 -5.05 2.65
CA MET A 45 -9.36 -5.62 2.64
C MET A 45 -9.07 -6.45 3.89
N MET A 46 -9.49 -5.97 5.07
CA MET A 46 -9.29 -6.66 6.34
C MET A 46 -10.14 -7.92 6.44
N GLU A 47 -11.39 -7.88 5.98
CA GLU A 47 -12.27 -9.04 5.88
C GLU A 47 -11.66 -10.11 4.97
N LEU A 48 -11.23 -9.72 3.75
CA LEU A 48 -10.56 -10.64 2.84
C LEU A 48 -9.27 -11.23 3.43
N ALA A 49 -8.47 -10.44 4.13
CA ALA A 49 -7.24 -10.92 4.76
C ALA A 49 -7.52 -11.91 5.90
N ALA A 50 -8.66 -11.78 6.58
CA ALA A 50 -9.10 -12.73 7.60
C ALA A 50 -9.62 -14.03 6.99
N GLU A 51 -10.33 -13.98 5.86
CA GLU A 51 -10.82 -15.15 5.13
C GLU A 51 -9.71 -15.91 4.39
N LEU A 52 -8.65 -15.21 3.99
CA LEU A 52 -7.52 -15.74 3.23
C LEU A 52 -6.19 -15.59 4.01
N PRO A 53 -5.99 -16.29 5.13
CA PRO A 53 -4.84 -16.10 6.02
C PRO A 53 -3.48 -16.42 5.37
N ASP A 54 -3.48 -17.24 4.31
CA ASP A 54 -2.29 -17.57 3.53
C ASP A 54 -2.01 -16.57 2.39
N PHE A 55 -2.77 -15.48 2.32
CA PHE A 55 -2.63 -14.45 1.30
C PHE A 55 -2.31 -13.08 1.93
N LEU A 56 -1.68 -12.24 1.12
CA LEU A 56 -1.62 -10.79 1.28
C LEU A 56 -2.70 -10.17 0.42
N ILE A 57 -3.43 -9.21 0.96
CA ILE A 57 -4.38 -8.40 0.19
C ILE A 57 -3.72 -7.05 -0.07
N LEU A 58 -3.48 -6.75 -1.34
CA LEU A 58 -2.72 -5.59 -1.80
C LEU A 58 -3.63 -4.60 -2.52
N HIS A 59 -3.51 -3.32 -2.19
CA HIS A 59 -4.19 -2.23 -2.87
C HIS A 59 -3.19 -1.11 -3.18
N ASN A 60 -2.88 -0.97 -4.46
CA ASN A 60 -2.12 0.16 -4.99
C ASN A 60 -3.08 1.35 -5.17
N ALA A 61 -3.24 2.15 -4.12
CA ALA A 61 -4.14 3.29 -4.13
C ALA A 61 -3.44 4.48 -4.81
N GLY A 62 -3.73 4.70 -6.10
CA GLY A 62 -3.16 5.80 -6.89
C GLY A 62 -1.75 5.54 -7.41
N ALA A 63 -0.79 5.20 -6.55
CA ALA A 63 0.60 4.92 -6.95
C ALA A 63 0.79 3.43 -7.30
N GLY A 64 1.41 3.15 -8.46
CA GLY A 64 1.68 1.77 -8.91
C GLY A 64 0.44 1.00 -9.38
N ALA A 65 -0.71 1.67 -9.56
CA ALA A 65 -1.92 1.06 -10.10
C ALA A 65 -1.85 0.95 -11.63
N SER A 66 -1.95 -0.26 -12.18
CA SER A 66 -1.99 -0.49 -13.63
C SER A 66 -3.37 -0.22 -14.26
N LEU A 67 -4.44 -0.25 -13.46
CA LEU A 67 -5.81 0.11 -13.87
C LEU A 67 -6.36 1.19 -12.92
N PRO A 68 -5.94 2.47 -13.07
CA PRO A 68 -6.21 3.51 -12.07
C PRO A 68 -7.69 3.90 -11.94
N HIS A 69 -8.49 3.64 -12.96
CA HIS A 69 -9.93 3.97 -13.00
C HIS A 69 -10.85 2.85 -12.51
N HIS A 70 -10.28 1.72 -12.07
CA HIS A 70 -11.03 0.54 -11.64
C HIS A 70 -10.50 0.03 -10.31
N LEU A 71 -11.30 0.17 -9.25
CA LEU A 71 -10.98 -0.34 -7.93
C LEU A 71 -10.82 -1.85 -7.98
N HIS A 72 -9.66 -2.32 -7.53
CA HIS A 72 -9.37 -3.73 -7.39
C HIS A 72 -8.29 -3.95 -6.35
N TYR A 73 -8.35 -5.11 -5.72
CA TYR A 73 -7.30 -5.62 -4.83
C TYR A 73 -6.60 -6.78 -5.50
N GLN A 74 -5.36 -7.06 -5.08
CA GLN A 74 -4.65 -8.27 -5.45
C GLN A 74 -4.54 -9.17 -4.25
N ALA A 75 -4.99 -10.42 -4.37
CA ALA A 75 -4.71 -11.44 -3.38
C ALA A 75 -3.48 -12.23 -3.85
N LEU A 76 -2.37 -12.07 -3.14
CA LEU A 76 -1.09 -12.70 -3.43
C LEU A 76 -0.77 -13.76 -2.38
N PRO A 77 -0.42 -15.00 -2.75
CA PRO A 77 -0.02 -16.01 -1.78
C PRO A 77 1.22 -15.57 -1.02
N ARG A 78 1.25 -15.88 0.28
CA ARG A 78 2.45 -15.70 1.10
C ARG A 78 3.50 -16.74 0.73
N TRP A 79 4.63 -16.27 0.22
CA TRP A 79 5.85 -17.07 -0.01
C TRP A 79 6.85 -16.93 1.14
N ARG A 80 6.71 -15.88 1.96
CA ARG A 80 7.51 -15.66 3.17
C ARG A 80 6.65 -15.76 4.40
N ARG A 81 7.25 -16.29 5.47
CA ARG A 81 6.64 -16.25 6.80
C ARG A 81 6.52 -14.81 7.31
N VAL A 82 7.56 -14.00 7.08
CA VAL A 82 7.65 -12.60 7.50
C VAL A 82 8.32 -11.79 6.40
N TYR A 83 7.69 -10.71 5.97
CA TYR A 83 8.25 -9.75 5.01
C TYR A 83 9.07 -8.65 5.70
N PRO A 84 10.03 -8.03 5.02
CA PRO A 84 10.83 -6.91 5.57
C PRO A 84 10.00 -5.81 6.25
N LEU A 85 8.92 -5.34 5.61
CA LEU A 85 8.02 -4.33 6.20
C LEU A 85 7.36 -4.85 7.51
N GLU A 86 6.88 -6.08 7.51
CA GLU A 86 6.26 -6.71 8.69
C GLU A 86 7.29 -6.85 9.82
N PHE A 87 8.54 -7.17 9.49
CA PHE A 87 9.64 -7.26 10.45
C PHE A 87 9.96 -5.90 11.06
N ALA A 88 10.07 -4.86 10.23
CA ALA A 88 10.30 -3.50 10.69
C ALA A 88 9.20 -3.05 11.66
N ALA A 89 7.94 -3.34 11.33
CA ALA A 89 6.81 -2.95 12.17
C ALA A 89 6.86 -3.56 13.58
N ARG A 90 7.44 -4.75 13.78
CA ARG A 90 7.45 -5.44 15.10
C ARG A 90 8.15 -4.67 16.22
N HIS A 91 9.01 -3.72 15.87
CA HIS A 91 9.91 -3.08 16.83
C HIS A 91 9.33 -1.80 17.45
N ASP A 92 8.14 -1.36 17.01
CA ASP A 92 7.52 -0.11 17.45
C ASP A 92 6.08 -0.28 17.96
N ALA A 93 5.77 0.49 19.01
CA ALA A 93 4.49 0.44 19.74
C ALA A 93 3.40 1.39 19.16
N GLY A 94 3.77 2.31 18.27
CA GLY A 94 2.86 3.28 17.66
C GLY A 94 2.21 2.80 16.37
N TYR A 95 1.19 3.54 15.92
CA TYR A 95 0.57 3.32 14.61
C TYR A 95 1.43 3.90 13.48
N PHE A 96 2.06 5.06 13.69
CA PHE A 96 3.01 5.65 12.76
C PHE A 96 4.43 5.23 13.11
N ASN A 97 5.15 4.66 12.14
CA ASN A 97 6.52 4.20 12.33
C ASN A 97 7.46 4.85 11.33
N VAL A 98 8.61 5.23 11.87
CA VAL A 98 9.82 5.61 11.13
C VAL A 98 10.90 4.64 11.58
N PRO A 99 10.92 3.42 11.05
CA PRO A 99 11.79 2.41 11.61
C PRO A 99 13.22 2.72 11.21
N SER A 100 14.14 2.71 12.16
CA SER A 100 15.59 2.76 11.89
C SER A 100 16.07 1.67 10.91
N ALA A 101 15.28 0.60 10.77
CA ALA A 101 15.57 -0.57 9.95
C ALA A 101 14.79 -0.63 8.62
N TYR A 102 14.04 0.39 8.23
CA TYR A 102 13.28 0.41 6.97
C TYR A 102 13.37 1.77 6.27
N PRO A 103 13.51 1.82 4.93
CA PRO A 103 13.86 3.06 4.23
C PRO A 103 12.68 4.04 4.06
N VAL A 104 11.48 3.68 4.52
CA VAL A 104 10.26 4.47 4.36
C VAL A 104 9.44 4.48 5.63
N ALA A 105 8.76 5.61 5.86
CA ALA A 105 7.78 5.75 6.93
C ALA A 105 6.46 5.08 6.53
N PHE A 106 5.81 4.44 7.49
CA PHE A 106 4.55 3.74 7.25
C PHE A 106 3.66 3.74 8.50
N PHE A 107 2.38 3.50 8.27
CA PHE A 107 1.44 3.18 9.32
C PHE A 107 1.26 1.68 9.45
N VAL A 108 1.15 1.18 10.69
CA VAL A 108 0.72 -0.18 11.01
C VAL A 108 -0.44 -0.14 11.98
N PHE A 109 -1.50 -0.85 11.66
CA PHE A 109 -2.67 -1.00 12.50
C PHE A 109 -2.88 -2.47 12.81
N ARG A 110 -3.02 -2.81 14.09
CA ARG A 110 -3.06 -4.19 14.57
C ARG A 110 -4.38 -4.44 15.28
N ALA A 111 -5.20 -5.34 14.74
CA ALA A 111 -6.49 -5.70 15.33
C ALA A 111 -7.36 -4.48 15.69
N MET A 112 -7.34 -3.46 14.84
CA MET A 112 -8.15 -2.24 14.98
C MET A 112 -9.37 -2.29 14.08
N THR A 113 -10.38 -1.49 14.41
CA THR A 113 -11.55 -1.33 13.52
C THR A 113 -11.21 -0.38 12.36
N PRO A 114 -11.84 -0.54 11.18
CA PRO A 114 -11.65 0.36 10.04
C PRO A 114 -11.87 1.83 10.39
N ASP A 115 -12.85 2.14 11.25
CA ASP A 115 -13.14 3.51 11.69
C ASP A 115 -11.99 4.13 12.49
N SER A 116 -11.41 3.38 13.44
CA SER A 116 -10.27 3.87 14.21
C SER A 116 -9.02 4.04 13.35
N ILE A 117 -8.83 3.16 12.36
CA ILE A 117 -7.76 3.29 11.37
C ILE A 117 -7.95 4.56 10.54
N LEU A 118 -9.15 4.78 10.01
CA LEU A 118 -9.45 5.98 9.22
C LEU A 118 -9.25 7.26 10.03
N ALA A 119 -9.68 7.29 11.29
CA ALA A 119 -9.46 8.43 12.18
C ALA A 119 -7.96 8.74 12.36
N ALA A 120 -7.15 7.72 12.63
CA ALA A 120 -5.70 7.88 12.78
C ALA A 120 -5.02 8.33 11.47
N LEU A 121 -5.44 7.78 10.32
CA LEU A 121 -4.92 8.19 9.02
C LEU A 121 -5.26 9.65 8.71
N ARG A 122 -6.45 10.13 9.10
CA ARG A 122 -6.83 11.54 8.93
C ARG A 122 -5.97 12.46 9.76
N GLU A 123 -5.90 12.19 11.07
CA GLU A 123 -5.13 12.99 12.02
C GLU A 123 -3.65 13.12 11.63
N HIS A 124 -3.02 12.04 11.15
CA HIS A 124 -1.57 11.98 10.96
C HIS A 124 -1.10 12.09 9.51
N TRP A 125 -1.99 12.02 8.53
CA TRP A 125 -1.59 12.03 7.12
C TRP A 125 -2.59 12.71 6.19
N LEU A 126 -3.84 12.26 6.12
CA LEU A 126 -4.77 12.74 5.10
C LEU A 126 -5.13 14.21 5.29
N ASP A 127 -5.24 14.70 6.53
CA ASP A 127 -5.54 16.11 6.80
C ASP A 127 -4.32 17.01 6.50
N LEU A 128 -3.09 16.46 6.44
CA LEU A 128 -1.89 17.19 5.99
C LEU A 128 -1.90 17.43 4.46
N LEU A 129 -2.70 16.67 3.72
CA LEU A 129 -2.83 16.77 2.27
C LEU A 129 -3.87 17.81 1.83
N ASP A 130 -4.61 18.43 2.75
CA ASP A 130 -5.65 19.45 2.47
C ASP A 130 -5.05 20.83 2.10
N VAL A 131 -3.95 20.82 1.34
CA VAL A 131 -3.32 22.00 0.76
C VAL A 131 -3.88 22.20 -0.65
N PRO A 132 -4.40 23.39 -1.00
CA PRO A 132 -4.92 23.67 -2.35
C PRO A 132 -3.92 23.27 -3.45
N GLY A 133 -4.25 22.22 -4.21
CA GLY A 133 -3.41 21.69 -5.30
C GLY A 133 -2.99 20.22 -5.18
N HIS A 134 -3.16 19.58 -4.02
CA HIS A 134 -2.93 18.13 -3.87
C HIS A 134 -4.20 17.37 -4.26
N ALA A 135 -4.33 17.04 -5.55
CA ALA A 135 -5.58 16.49 -6.07
C ALA A 135 -5.91 15.06 -5.57
N HIS A 136 -4.91 14.23 -5.21
CA HIS A 136 -5.13 12.84 -4.80
C HIS A 136 -4.03 12.34 -3.86
N ALA A 137 -4.42 11.73 -2.74
CA ALA A 137 -3.52 10.97 -1.90
C ALA A 137 -3.26 9.59 -2.53
N ALA A 138 -2.05 9.06 -2.32
CA ALA A 138 -1.68 7.74 -2.80
C ALA A 138 -0.97 6.91 -1.73
N ALA A 139 -1.22 5.60 -1.74
CA ALA A 139 -0.63 4.66 -0.81
C ALA A 139 -0.44 3.28 -1.43
N SER A 140 0.54 2.55 -0.92
CA SER A 140 0.53 1.09 -0.94
C SER A 140 -0.17 0.63 0.34
N ILE A 141 -1.33 0.01 0.22
CA ILE A 141 -2.11 -0.52 1.34
C ILE A 141 -2.02 -2.05 1.30
N ILE A 142 -1.62 -2.65 2.41
CA ILE A 142 -1.40 -4.09 2.53
C ILE A 142 -2.13 -4.61 3.75
N ALA A 143 -3.09 -5.52 3.56
CA ALA A 143 -3.69 -6.27 4.66
C ALA A 143 -3.11 -7.69 4.74
N SER A 144 -2.81 -8.12 5.95
CA SER A 144 -2.16 -9.40 6.23
C SER A 144 -2.63 -9.94 7.58
N GLY A 145 -3.49 -10.97 7.55
CA GLY A 145 -4.18 -11.43 8.74
C GLY A 145 -4.93 -10.28 9.41
N ALA A 146 -4.67 -10.05 10.71
CA ALA A 146 -5.27 -8.97 11.48
C ALA A 146 -4.52 -7.61 11.40
N ASN A 147 -3.50 -7.51 10.56
CA ASN A 147 -2.68 -6.31 10.41
C ASN A 147 -2.99 -5.58 9.11
N LEU A 148 -2.97 -4.26 9.17
CA LEU A 148 -3.03 -3.38 8.01
C LEU A 148 -1.80 -2.48 8.00
N TYR A 149 -1.14 -2.38 6.86
CA TYR A 149 -0.02 -1.50 6.62
C TYR A 149 -0.42 -0.46 5.56
N VAL A 150 -0.09 0.79 5.80
CA VAL A 150 -0.30 1.88 4.84
C VAL A 150 1.04 2.57 4.64
N VAL A 151 1.54 2.55 3.41
CA VAL A 151 2.78 3.23 3.02
C VAL A 151 2.41 4.37 2.07
N PRO A 152 2.36 5.62 2.56
CA PRO A 152 2.08 6.80 1.74
C PRO A 152 3.08 7.04 0.62
N ARG A 153 2.60 7.32 -0.59
CA ARG A 153 3.41 7.38 -1.80
C ARG A 153 3.26 8.70 -2.53
N ASP A 154 4.35 9.15 -3.16
CA ASP A 154 4.31 10.27 -4.10
C ASP A 154 4.06 9.75 -5.53
N THR A 155 2.96 10.19 -6.15
CA THR A 155 2.59 9.81 -7.52
C THR A 155 3.38 10.53 -8.60
N ARG A 156 4.07 11.63 -8.25
CA ARG A 156 4.88 12.44 -9.18
C ARG A 156 6.25 11.84 -9.41
N VAL A 157 6.69 10.94 -8.54
CA VAL A 157 7.97 10.27 -8.68
C VAL A 157 7.80 9.14 -9.68
N HIS A 158 8.15 9.42 -10.92
CA HIS A 158 8.37 8.42 -11.96
C HIS A 158 9.77 7.81 -11.76
N ALA A 159 9.89 6.89 -10.81
CA ALA A 159 11.06 6.04 -10.77
C ALA A 159 11.11 5.21 -12.06
N SER A 160 12.32 4.92 -12.56
CA SER A 160 12.52 4.00 -13.70
C SER A 160 11.96 2.60 -13.45
N PHE A 161 11.62 2.32 -12.19
CA PHE A 161 11.00 1.10 -11.70
C PHE A 161 9.70 1.47 -10.97
N PRO A 162 8.54 0.89 -11.32
CA PRO A 162 7.29 1.16 -10.62
C PRO A 162 7.37 0.62 -9.19
N VAL A 163 7.08 1.47 -8.20
CA VAL A 163 7.14 1.07 -6.80
C VAL A 163 5.70 0.98 -6.24
N ALA A 164 5.24 -0.24 -6.00
CA ALA A 164 3.89 -0.61 -5.60
C ALA A 164 3.90 -1.35 -4.24
N CYS A 165 2.85 -2.11 -3.92
CA CYS A 165 2.76 -2.87 -2.67
C CYS A 165 3.85 -3.93 -2.48
N LEU A 166 4.35 -4.55 -3.54
CA LEU A 166 5.43 -5.55 -3.42
C LEU A 166 6.73 -4.88 -2.97
N GLU A 167 7.10 -3.79 -3.61
CA GLU A 167 8.31 -3.04 -3.28
C GLU A 167 8.20 -2.46 -1.88
N ALA A 168 7.01 -1.98 -1.49
CA ALA A 168 6.69 -1.55 -0.13
C ALA A 168 6.75 -2.69 0.91
N LEU A 169 6.62 -3.95 0.51
CA LEU A 169 6.88 -5.11 1.37
C LEU A 169 8.38 -5.47 1.45
N GLY A 170 9.19 -4.93 0.54
CA GLY A 170 10.60 -5.28 0.35
C GLY A 170 10.84 -6.37 -0.70
N GLU A 171 9.85 -6.72 -1.51
CA GLU A 171 10.00 -7.63 -2.65
C GLU A 171 10.13 -6.86 -3.96
N TRP A 172 10.98 -7.33 -4.86
CA TRP A 172 11.27 -6.66 -6.13
C TRP A 172 11.10 -7.62 -7.29
N VAL A 173 10.44 -7.17 -8.35
CA VAL A 173 10.19 -7.97 -9.57
C VAL A 173 11.03 -7.44 -10.72
N PHE A 174 12.06 -8.20 -11.10
CA PHE A 174 12.91 -7.85 -12.23
C PHE A 174 12.44 -8.53 -13.51
N HIS A 175 12.59 -7.85 -14.64
CA HIS A 175 12.23 -8.39 -15.95
C HIS A 175 13.31 -9.34 -16.52
N ASP A 176 14.52 -9.32 -15.96
CA ASP A 176 15.63 -10.20 -16.34
C ASP A 176 16.59 -10.47 -15.16
N GLU A 177 17.37 -11.54 -15.27
CA GLU A 177 18.33 -11.95 -14.24
C GLU A 177 19.51 -10.99 -14.07
N THR A 178 19.94 -10.29 -15.12
CA THR A 178 21.08 -9.35 -15.06
C THR A 178 20.71 -8.18 -14.16
N SER A 179 19.55 -7.57 -14.41
CA SER A 179 19.00 -6.51 -13.57
C SER A 179 18.85 -6.95 -12.12
N ALA A 180 18.41 -8.19 -11.88
CA ALA A 180 18.30 -8.75 -10.53
C ALA A 180 19.66 -8.93 -9.83
N ARG A 181 20.70 -9.35 -10.56
CA ARG A 181 22.06 -9.56 -10.01
C ARG A 181 22.79 -8.24 -9.76
N GLU A 182 22.55 -7.24 -10.58
CA GLU A 182 23.16 -5.91 -10.45
C GLU A 182 22.44 -5.02 -9.42
N ALA A 183 21.22 -5.38 -9.04
CA ALA A 183 20.49 -4.70 -8.00
C ALA A 183 21.20 -4.85 -6.64
N CYS A 184 21.74 -3.75 -6.12
CA CYS A 184 22.24 -3.72 -4.76
C CYS A 184 21.17 -3.20 -3.80
N HIS A 185 21.17 -3.75 -2.59
CA HIS A 185 20.21 -3.43 -1.54
C HIS A 185 20.09 -1.92 -1.28
N GLN A 186 21.23 -1.21 -1.26
CA GLN A 186 21.27 0.24 -1.05
C GLN A 186 20.46 1.00 -2.12
N ARG A 187 20.65 0.68 -3.41
CA ARG A 187 19.94 1.37 -4.50
C ARG A 187 18.44 1.10 -4.48
N LEU A 188 18.04 -0.14 -4.17
CA LEU A 188 16.63 -0.51 -4.02
C LEU A 188 15.97 0.28 -2.88
N TRP A 189 16.69 0.46 -1.77
CA TRP A 189 16.21 1.24 -0.63
C TRP A 189 16.12 2.73 -0.93
N GLU A 190 17.12 3.29 -1.61
CA GLU A 190 17.09 4.67 -2.09
C GLU A 190 15.91 4.91 -3.04
N TRP A 191 15.59 3.95 -3.92
CA TRP A 191 14.42 4.03 -4.80
C TRP A 191 13.10 3.93 -4.06
N LEU A 192 12.97 3.04 -3.08
CA LEU A 192 11.76 2.94 -2.26
C LEU A 192 11.54 4.24 -1.48
N ALA A 193 12.60 4.76 -0.85
CA ALA A 193 12.59 6.05 -0.15
C ALA A 193 12.24 7.22 -1.08
N SER A 194 12.78 7.21 -2.31
CA SER A 194 12.54 8.27 -3.27
C SER A 194 11.11 8.31 -3.78
N ALA A 195 10.25 7.34 -3.45
CA ALA A 195 8.83 7.31 -3.81
C ALA A 195 7.88 7.46 -2.58
N GLN A 196 8.41 7.81 -1.41
CA GLN A 196 7.64 8.17 -0.21
C GLN A 196 6.89 9.50 -0.42
N ASP A 197 5.70 9.66 0.13
CA ASP A 197 4.99 10.94 0.15
C ASP A 197 5.86 12.09 0.74
N GLN A 198 5.86 13.26 0.09
CA GLN A 198 6.76 14.37 0.45
C GLN A 198 6.47 14.94 1.84
N ALA A 199 5.20 15.12 2.20
CA ALA A 199 4.83 15.69 3.51
C ALA A 199 5.34 14.78 4.64
N LEU A 200 5.33 13.48 4.42
CA LEU A 200 5.89 12.50 5.35
C LEU A 200 7.42 12.45 5.36
N ARG A 201 8.10 12.73 4.25
CA ARG A 201 9.56 12.88 4.28
C ARG A 201 9.97 14.06 5.15
N ASP A 202 9.27 15.18 5.01
CA ASP A 202 9.59 16.42 5.74
C ASP A 202 9.36 16.27 7.25
N LEU A 203 8.43 15.41 7.66
CA LEU A 203 8.18 15.08 9.07
C LEU A 203 9.25 14.18 9.71
N VAL A 204 10.06 13.52 8.89
CA VAL A 204 10.97 12.44 9.30
C VAL A 204 12.45 12.87 9.27
N GLN A 205 12.76 13.99 8.61
CA GLN A 205 14.10 14.60 8.54
C GLN A 205 14.33 15.59 9.69
#